data_AF-A0AAU8ZS40-F1
#
_entry.id   AF-A0AAU8ZS40-F1
#
_cell.length_a   1.000
_cell.length_b   1.000
_cell.length_c   1.000
_cell.angle_alpha   90.00
_cell.angle_beta   90.00
_cell.angle_gamma   90.00
#
_symmetry.space_group_name_H-M   'P 1'
#
loop_
_entity.id
_entity.type
_entity.pdbx_description
1 polymer ?
#
loop_
_entity_poly.entity_id
_entity_poly.type
_entity_poly.pdbx_seq_one_letter_code
_entity_poly.pdbx_strand_id
1 'polypeptide(L)'
;MCHFFKGKRLSALETVQRIKEQQCGLTRYDNDEIVLMQEKGVYYQKANKMLMHELRNISTGNYNTLVCFPGMQTESDSWLKFWSQYWFLTKWYFDQPVYGDIRATTQDGFYQSGKKLADAWMDIWAGKNICIVAVENVVPDPDHFLFSNTGNKEVIRVKDTDAYNDIDPLTEQCLMKKDIDLFLIAAGPAGTVLSARLADNGKTALDIGNLVSSYNTVFPEQLQAG
;
A
#
# COMPACT_ATOMS: atom_id res chain seq x y z
N MET A 1 -7.57 -20.19 -10.79
CA MET A 1 -7.59 -18.86 -10.15
C MET A 1 -7.59 -19.00 -8.63
N CYS A 2 -8.72 -19.34 -7.98
CA CYS A 2 -8.85 -19.34 -6.51
C CYS A 2 -7.84 -20.21 -5.72
N HIS A 3 -7.27 -21.25 -6.34
CA HIS A 3 -6.25 -22.10 -5.72
C HIS A 3 -4.86 -21.47 -5.68
N PHE A 4 -4.58 -20.44 -6.50
CA PHE A 4 -3.23 -19.88 -6.64
C PHE A 4 -2.70 -19.29 -5.33
N PHE A 5 -3.52 -18.52 -4.63
CA PHE A 5 -3.16 -17.90 -3.35
C PHE A 5 -3.36 -18.83 -2.15
N LYS A 6 -3.87 -20.05 -2.34
CA LYS A 6 -4.15 -20.97 -1.23
C LYS A 6 -2.84 -21.36 -0.54
N GLY A 7 -2.72 -21.03 0.74
CA GLY A 7 -1.52 -21.25 1.55
C GLY A 7 -0.35 -20.31 1.23
N LYS A 8 -0.53 -19.34 0.32
CA LYS A 8 0.50 -18.35 -0.06
C LYS A 8 0.12 -16.92 0.30
N ARG A 9 -1.11 -16.64 0.71
CA ARG A 9 -1.57 -15.28 1.03
C ARG A 9 -1.93 -15.18 2.51
N LEU A 10 -1.35 -14.19 3.17
CA LEU A 10 -1.62 -13.84 4.56
C LEU A 10 -3.02 -13.22 4.68
N SER A 11 -3.59 -13.21 5.89
CA SER A 11 -4.73 -12.35 6.23
C SER A 11 -4.29 -10.88 6.40
N ALA A 12 -5.24 -9.97 6.56
CA ALA A 12 -4.97 -8.55 6.82
C ALA A 12 -4.08 -8.36 8.06
N LEU A 13 -4.41 -9.00 9.18
CA LEU A 13 -3.63 -8.90 10.42
C LEU A 13 -2.26 -9.56 10.30
N GLU A 14 -2.18 -10.76 9.72
CA GLU A 14 -0.90 -11.46 9.51
C GLU A 14 0.02 -10.68 8.56
N THR A 15 -0.53 -9.93 7.61
CA THR A 15 0.23 -9.04 6.72
C THR A 15 0.96 -7.98 7.53
N VAL A 16 0.26 -7.30 8.44
CA VAL A 16 0.84 -6.25 9.30
C VAL A 16 1.86 -6.83 10.29
N GLN A 17 1.55 -7.98 10.89
CA GLN A 17 2.48 -8.69 11.77
C GLN A 17 3.77 -9.09 11.03
N ARG A 18 3.65 -9.56 9.78
CA ARG A 18 4.79 -9.93 8.95
C ARG A 18 5.72 -8.75 8.67
N ILE A 19 5.16 -7.57 8.36
CA ILE A 19 5.94 -6.33 8.15
C ILE A 19 6.80 -6.03 9.39
N LYS A 20 6.20 -6.11 10.59
CA LYS A 20 6.91 -5.87 11.85
C LYS A 20 8.01 -6.90 12.10
N GLU A 21 7.71 -8.18 11.92
CA GLU A 21 8.63 -9.30 12.16
C GLU A 21 9.84 -9.29 11.22
N GLN A 22 9.61 -9.00 9.94
CA GLN A 22 10.66 -9.02 8.92
C GLN A 22 11.30 -7.65 8.66
N GLN A 23 10.75 -6.58 9.24
CA GLN A 23 11.16 -5.20 8.99
C GLN A 23 11.25 -4.85 7.49
N CYS A 24 10.32 -5.39 6.70
CA CYS A 24 10.29 -5.19 5.25
C CYS A 24 9.37 -4.04 4.84
N GLY A 25 9.50 -3.58 3.59
CA GLY A 25 8.55 -2.64 2.99
C GLY A 25 7.17 -3.27 2.77
N LEU A 26 6.20 -2.43 2.41
CA LEU A 26 4.88 -2.86 1.98
C LEU A 26 4.52 -2.19 0.66
N THR A 27 4.15 -3.00 -0.33
CA THR A 27 3.69 -2.52 -1.62
C THR A 27 2.39 -3.20 -1.99
N ARG A 28 1.37 -2.42 -2.39
CA ARG A 28 0.02 -2.94 -2.63
C ARG A 28 -0.39 -2.75 -4.09
N TYR A 29 -1.18 -3.68 -4.58
CA TYR A 29 -1.81 -3.65 -5.88
C TYR A 29 -3.31 -3.76 -5.68
N ASP A 30 -4.05 -2.70 -5.98
CA ASP A 30 -5.51 -2.73 -6.06
C ASP A 30 -5.95 -3.00 -7.51
N ASN A 31 -7.24 -2.84 -7.79
CA ASN A 31 -7.81 -2.97 -9.13
C ASN A 31 -7.07 -2.09 -10.15
N ASP A 32 -6.68 -0.89 -9.77
CA ASP A 32 -6.09 0.09 -10.68
C ASP A 32 -4.65 -0.26 -11.07
N GLU A 33 -3.81 -0.72 -10.14
CA GLU A 33 -2.46 -1.21 -10.48
C GLU A 33 -2.53 -2.42 -11.43
N ILE A 34 -3.48 -3.34 -11.20
CA ILE A 34 -3.69 -4.51 -12.07
C ILE A 34 -4.11 -4.08 -13.48
N VAL A 35 -4.89 -3.01 -13.62
CA VAL A 35 -5.26 -2.42 -14.92
C VAL A 35 -4.05 -1.76 -15.58
N LEU A 36 -3.27 -0.99 -14.82
CA LEU A 36 -2.07 -0.29 -15.31
C LEU A 36 -0.98 -1.27 -15.78
N MET A 37 -0.89 -2.47 -15.20
CA MET A 37 -0.07 -3.56 -15.71
C MET A 37 -0.43 -4.01 -17.13
N GLN A 38 -1.52 -3.51 -17.74
CA GLN A 38 -1.95 -3.84 -19.11
C GLN A 38 -1.77 -2.69 -20.10
N GLU A 39 -0.92 -1.71 -19.78
CA GLU A 39 -0.74 -0.49 -20.58
C GLU A 39 -2.03 0.32 -20.75
N LYS A 40 -2.96 0.18 -19.80
CA LYS A 40 -4.21 0.94 -19.76
C LYS A 40 -4.09 2.06 -18.74
N GLY A 41 -4.86 3.14 -18.94
CA GLY A 41 -5.01 4.19 -17.95
C GLY A 41 -6.17 3.91 -17.00
N VAL A 42 -6.15 4.58 -15.86
CA VAL A 42 -7.23 4.68 -14.87
C VAL A 42 -7.58 6.15 -14.65
N TYR A 43 -8.58 6.44 -13.81
CA TYR A 43 -9.12 7.79 -13.65
C TYR A 43 -8.06 8.85 -13.32
N TYR A 44 -7.13 8.53 -12.43
CA TYR A 44 -6.12 9.46 -11.90
C TYR A 44 -4.69 9.16 -12.41
N GLN A 45 -4.51 8.22 -13.34
CA GLN A 45 -3.20 7.89 -13.90
C GLN A 45 -3.35 7.39 -15.34
N LYS A 46 -2.84 8.16 -16.30
CA LYS A 46 -2.81 7.78 -17.72
C LYS A 46 -1.93 6.56 -17.94
N ALA A 47 -2.23 5.85 -19.04
CA ALA A 47 -1.41 4.75 -19.53
C ALA A 47 0.04 5.21 -19.69
N ASN A 48 0.97 4.49 -19.07
CA ASN A 48 2.40 4.76 -19.14
C ASN A 48 3.15 3.42 -19.19
N LYS A 49 3.95 3.22 -20.25
CA LYS A 49 4.69 1.97 -20.46
C LYS A 49 5.74 1.72 -19.36
N MET A 50 6.39 2.77 -18.87
CA MET A 50 7.38 2.65 -17.80
C MET A 50 6.70 2.19 -16.51
N LEU A 51 5.57 2.82 -16.15
CA LEU A 51 4.76 2.40 -15.00
C LEU A 51 4.31 0.94 -15.14
N MET A 52 3.81 0.56 -16.31
CA MET A 52 3.40 -0.83 -16.57
C MET A 52 4.55 -1.82 -16.34
N HIS A 53 5.73 -1.56 -16.91
CA HIS A 53 6.90 -2.43 -16.75
C HIS A 53 7.36 -2.50 -15.29
N GLU A 54 7.37 -1.36 -14.61
CA GLU A 54 7.79 -1.27 -13.23
C GLU A 54 6.84 -2.00 -12.28
N LEU A 55 5.52 -1.82 -12.43
CA LEU A 55 4.51 -2.58 -11.69
C LEU A 55 4.65 -4.10 -11.94
N ARG A 56 4.97 -4.53 -13.16
CA ARG A 56 5.22 -5.95 -13.43
C ARG A 56 6.48 -6.45 -12.71
N ASN A 57 7.56 -5.69 -12.76
CA ASN A 57 8.82 -6.06 -12.11
C ASN A 57 8.73 -6.10 -10.58
N ILE A 58 7.99 -5.16 -9.98
CA ILE A 58 7.77 -5.13 -8.53
C ILE A 58 6.98 -6.37 -8.08
N SER A 59 5.98 -6.78 -8.86
CA SER A 59 5.14 -7.93 -8.50
C SER A 59 5.88 -9.29 -8.53
N THR A 60 7.00 -9.38 -9.24
CA THR A 60 7.83 -10.61 -9.33
C THR A 60 8.83 -10.75 -8.18
N GLY A 61 8.93 -9.80 -7.24
CA GLY A 61 9.62 -10.03 -5.95
C GLY A 61 11.08 -9.69 -5.92
N ASN A 62 11.50 -8.92 -6.92
CA ASN A 62 12.86 -8.42 -7.02
C ASN A 62 13.14 -7.26 -6.06
N TYR A 63 12.20 -6.91 -5.18
CA TYR A 63 12.24 -5.77 -4.28
C TYR A 63 12.10 -6.22 -2.84
N ASN A 64 12.75 -5.51 -1.91
CA ASN A 64 12.68 -5.78 -0.46
C ASN A 64 11.34 -5.34 0.18
N THR A 65 10.22 -5.80 -0.37
CA THR A 65 8.86 -5.38 0.02
C THR A 65 7.91 -6.57 0.03
N LEU A 66 6.99 -6.60 1.00
CA LEU A 66 5.87 -7.53 0.99
C LEU A 66 4.84 -7.07 -0.04
N VAL A 67 4.71 -7.80 -1.14
CA VAL A 67 3.73 -7.51 -2.19
C VAL A 67 2.34 -7.99 -1.77
N CYS A 68 1.37 -7.09 -1.80
CA CYS A 68 -0.03 -7.36 -1.43
C CYS A 68 -0.96 -7.34 -2.63
N PHE A 69 -1.86 -8.32 -2.71
CA PHE A 69 -2.90 -8.41 -3.74
C PHE A 69 -4.29 -8.64 -3.14
N PRO A 70 -5.36 -8.24 -3.85
CA PRO A 70 -6.72 -8.60 -3.50
C PRO A 70 -6.88 -10.11 -3.53
N GLY A 71 -7.70 -10.59 -2.61
CA GLY A 71 -8.09 -11.98 -2.59
C GLY A 71 -8.84 -12.35 -3.85
N MET A 72 -8.76 -13.63 -4.21
CA MET A 72 -9.61 -14.22 -5.25
C MET A 72 -10.89 -14.82 -4.65
N GLN A 73 -11.20 -14.48 -3.39
CA GLN A 73 -12.29 -15.11 -2.66
C GLN A 73 -13.64 -14.76 -3.30
N THR A 74 -14.47 -15.79 -3.37
CA THR A 74 -15.73 -15.91 -4.10
C THR A 74 -16.92 -15.23 -3.41
N GLU A 75 -16.68 -14.44 -2.37
CA GLU A 75 -17.73 -13.89 -1.49
C GLU A 75 -18.25 -12.53 -1.95
N SER A 76 -17.50 -11.81 -2.81
CA SER A 76 -18.01 -10.64 -3.53
C SER A 76 -17.92 -10.84 -5.04
N ASP A 77 -19.06 -10.63 -5.72
CA ASP A 77 -19.16 -10.75 -7.19
C ASP A 77 -18.18 -9.82 -7.93
N SER A 78 -17.78 -8.71 -7.30
CA SER A 78 -16.90 -7.70 -7.89
C SER A 78 -15.48 -8.22 -8.12
N TRP A 79 -14.84 -8.82 -7.12
CA TRP A 79 -13.48 -9.35 -7.26
C TRP A 79 -13.44 -10.59 -8.16
N LEU A 80 -14.46 -11.44 -8.09
CA LEU A 80 -14.55 -12.59 -9.00
C LEU A 80 -14.65 -12.13 -10.46
N LYS A 81 -15.53 -11.16 -10.76
CA LYS A 81 -15.67 -10.58 -12.09
C LYS A 81 -14.37 -9.90 -12.54
N PHE A 82 -13.76 -9.11 -11.66
CA PHE A 82 -12.49 -8.44 -11.94
C PHE A 82 -11.38 -9.44 -12.29
N TRP A 83 -11.18 -10.46 -11.44
CA TRP A 83 -10.15 -11.46 -11.69
C TRP A 83 -10.46 -12.32 -12.92
N SER A 84 -11.74 -12.59 -13.25
CA SER A 84 -12.09 -13.29 -14.50
C SER A 84 -11.56 -12.57 -15.75
N GLN A 85 -11.50 -11.23 -15.70
CA GLN A 85 -11.02 -10.39 -16.80
C GLN A 85 -9.50 -10.28 -16.83
N TYR A 86 -8.85 -10.12 -15.67
CA TYR A 86 -7.42 -9.76 -15.61
C TYR A 86 -6.49 -10.92 -15.28
N TRP A 87 -6.98 -12.03 -14.73
CA TRP A 87 -6.14 -13.14 -14.26
C TRP A 87 -5.17 -13.67 -15.31
N PHE A 88 -5.65 -13.99 -16.51
CA PHE A 88 -4.79 -14.55 -17.57
C PHE A 88 -3.78 -13.53 -18.12
N LEU A 89 -4.03 -12.23 -17.91
CA LEU A 89 -3.16 -11.14 -18.32
C LEU A 89 -2.08 -10.84 -17.27
N THR A 90 -2.32 -11.15 -15.99
CA THR A 90 -1.40 -10.79 -14.89
C THR A 90 -0.72 -11.95 -14.18
N LYS A 91 -1.28 -13.18 -14.23
CA LYS A 91 -0.79 -14.32 -13.45
C LYS A 91 0.70 -14.64 -13.62
N TRP A 92 1.30 -14.27 -14.75
CA TRP A 92 2.71 -14.53 -15.06
C TRP A 92 3.67 -13.64 -14.27
N TYR A 93 3.17 -12.55 -13.69
CA TYR A 93 3.93 -11.64 -12.84
C TYR A 93 3.77 -11.97 -11.36
N PHE A 94 3.02 -13.01 -11.02
CA PHE A 94 2.84 -13.45 -9.64
C PHE A 94 3.83 -14.57 -9.33
N ASP A 95 4.97 -14.18 -8.75
CA ASP A 95 6.07 -15.11 -8.43
C ASP A 95 6.60 -14.98 -6.99
N GLN A 96 5.77 -14.55 -6.04
CA GLN A 96 6.18 -14.47 -4.63
C GLN A 96 5.98 -15.81 -3.92
N PRO A 97 6.87 -16.16 -2.97
CA PRO A 97 6.63 -17.27 -2.05
C PRO A 97 5.44 -16.99 -1.12
N VAL A 98 5.23 -15.72 -0.75
CA VAL A 98 4.15 -15.26 0.11
C VAL A 98 3.65 -13.88 -0.34
N TYR A 99 2.35 -13.66 -0.22
CA TYR A 99 1.69 -12.40 -0.52
C TYR A 99 0.99 -11.86 0.73
N GLY A 100 1.01 -10.54 0.89
CA GLY A 100 0.12 -9.87 1.82
C GLY A 100 -1.28 -9.68 1.24
N ASP A 101 -2.18 -9.19 2.09
CA ASP A 101 -3.56 -8.88 1.75
C ASP A 101 -3.75 -7.36 1.69
N ILE A 102 -4.28 -6.83 0.58
CA ILE A 102 -4.59 -5.39 0.50
C ILE A 102 -5.57 -4.95 1.57
N ARG A 103 -6.39 -5.86 2.11
CA ARG A 103 -7.32 -5.58 3.21
C ARG A 103 -6.62 -5.08 4.47
N ALA A 104 -5.30 -5.26 4.60
CA ALA A 104 -4.51 -4.64 5.66
C ALA A 104 -4.70 -3.12 5.76
N THR A 105 -5.10 -2.44 4.67
CA THR A 105 -5.31 -0.98 4.62
C THR A 105 -6.74 -0.58 4.24
N THR A 106 -7.72 -1.49 4.28
CA THR A 106 -9.11 -1.21 3.84
C THR A 106 -10.13 -1.45 4.93
N GLN A 107 -11.36 -0.97 4.70
CA GLN A 107 -12.50 -1.15 5.60
C GLN A 107 -12.75 -2.63 5.93
N ASP A 108 -12.67 -3.52 4.93
CA ASP A 108 -12.87 -4.96 5.11
C ASP A 108 -11.89 -5.55 6.13
N GLY A 109 -10.63 -5.11 6.14
CA GLY A 109 -9.67 -5.56 7.13
C GLY A 109 -10.05 -5.12 8.55
N PHE A 110 -10.51 -3.88 8.70
CA PHE A 110 -10.99 -3.37 9.98
C PHE A 110 -12.30 -4.02 10.43
N TYR A 111 -13.24 -4.33 9.52
CA TYR A 111 -14.43 -5.10 9.86
C TYR A 111 -14.09 -6.52 10.33
N GLN A 112 -13.09 -7.16 9.71
CA GLN A 112 -12.67 -8.52 10.06
C GLN A 112 -11.85 -8.59 11.35
N SER A 113 -10.90 -7.66 11.53
CA SER A 113 -9.89 -7.74 12.58
C SER A 113 -10.12 -6.74 13.73
N GLY A 114 -11.06 -5.80 13.54
CA GLY A 114 -11.37 -4.77 14.52
C GLY A 114 -10.17 -3.88 14.87
N LYS A 115 -10.16 -3.39 16.12
CA LYS A 115 -9.08 -2.55 16.65
C LYS A 115 -7.70 -3.23 16.64
N LYS A 116 -7.64 -4.56 16.69
CA LYS A 116 -6.36 -5.30 16.65
C LYS A 116 -5.53 -4.98 15.40
N LEU A 117 -6.18 -4.69 14.27
CA LEU A 117 -5.47 -4.28 13.06
C LEU A 117 -4.87 -2.87 13.22
N ALA A 118 -5.62 -1.95 13.83
CA ALA A 118 -5.13 -0.60 14.13
C ALA A 118 -3.96 -0.65 15.12
N ASP A 119 -4.08 -1.43 16.19
CA ASP A 119 -3.04 -1.63 17.18
C ASP A 119 -1.76 -2.20 16.54
N ALA A 120 -1.91 -3.22 15.67
CA ALA A 120 -0.78 -3.82 14.95
C ALA A 120 -0.08 -2.82 14.00
N TRP A 121 -0.83 -1.91 13.40
CA TRP A 121 -0.26 -0.82 12.59
C TRP A 121 0.48 0.20 13.46
N MET A 122 -0.15 0.66 14.54
CA MET A 122 0.44 1.61 15.49
C MET A 122 1.75 1.08 16.09
N ASP A 123 1.82 -0.22 16.32
CA ASP A 123 3.01 -0.93 16.77
C ASP A 123 4.21 -0.85 15.82
N ILE A 124 3.99 -0.66 14.51
CA ILE A 124 5.07 -0.57 13.52
C ILE A 124 5.81 0.76 13.61
N TRP A 125 5.10 1.85 13.90
CA TRP A 125 5.64 3.21 13.91
C TRP A 125 5.73 3.86 15.29
N ALA A 126 5.49 3.08 16.35
CA ALA A 126 5.70 3.51 17.73
C ALA A 126 7.10 4.09 17.92
N GLY A 127 7.17 5.36 18.34
CA GLY A 127 8.41 6.10 18.59
C GLY A 127 9.24 6.45 17.35
N LYS A 128 8.78 6.11 16.14
CA LYS A 128 9.51 6.38 14.89
C LYS A 128 9.23 7.78 14.35
N ASN A 129 10.25 8.42 13.78
CA ASN A 129 10.06 9.61 12.96
C ASN A 129 9.53 9.18 11.58
N ILE A 130 8.39 9.73 11.19
CA ILE A 130 7.69 9.33 9.97
C ILE A 130 7.67 10.45 8.92
N CYS A 131 7.69 10.07 7.65
CA CYS A 131 7.37 10.95 6.54
C CYS A 131 6.13 10.43 5.82
N ILE A 132 5.05 11.20 5.83
CA ILE A 132 3.81 10.90 5.13
C ILE A 132 3.91 11.45 3.71
N VAL A 133 3.82 10.59 2.71
CA VAL A 133 3.79 10.98 1.29
C VAL A 133 2.41 10.70 0.75
N ALA A 134 1.62 11.73 0.44
CA ALA A 134 0.23 11.56 0.05
C ALA A 134 -0.22 12.54 -1.03
N VAL A 135 -1.23 12.16 -1.83
CA VAL A 135 -1.81 13.10 -2.80
C VAL A 135 -2.43 14.29 -2.08
N GLU A 136 -2.25 15.49 -2.63
CA GLU A 136 -2.55 16.77 -1.96
C GLU A 136 -3.98 16.87 -1.38
N ASN A 137 -4.96 16.29 -2.07
CA ASN A 137 -6.37 16.36 -1.68
C ASN A 137 -6.82 15.31 -0.65
N VAL A 138 -5.97 14.33 -0.32
CA VAL A 138 -6.31 13.25 0.64
C VAL A 138 -5.21 12.98 1.66
N VAL A 139 -4.34 13.97 1.90
CA VAL A 139 -3.30 13.87 2.93
C VAL A 139 -3.96 13.57 4.28
N PRO A 140 -3.61 12.44 4.93
CA PRO A 140 -4.10 12.18 6.28
C PRO A 140 -3.69 13.27 7.24
N ASP A 141 -4.55 13.58 8.21
CA ASP A 141 -4.19 14.45 9.32
C ASP A 141 -2.95 13.88 10.05
N PRO A 142 -1.81 14.59 10.11
CA PRO A 142 -0.65 14.13 10.84
C PRO A 142 -0.94 13.90 12.33
N ASP A 143 -1.92 14.59 12.91
CA ASP A 143 -2.30 14.45 14.32
C ASP A 143 -3.40 13.39 14.54
N HIS A 144 -3.75 12.64 13.49
CA HIS A 144 -4.71 11.54 13.57
C HIS A 144 -4.31 10.49 14.62
N PHE A 145 -5.31 9.90 15.28
CA PHE A 145 -5.12 8.88 16.34
C PHE A 145 -4.14 7.76 15.95
N LEU A 146 -4.22 7.26 14.72
CA LEU A 146 -3.31 6.21 14.21
C LEU A 146 -1.83 6.62 14.26
N PHE A 147 -1.50 7.91 14.25
CA PHE A 147 -0.13 8.42 14.31
C PHE A 147 0.22 9.04 15.67
N SER A 148 -0.66 8.89 16.67
CA SER A 148 -0.49 9.49 18.00
C SER A 148 0.75 9.00 18.76
N ASN A 149 1.24 7.80 18.44
CA ASN A 149 2.40 7.19 19.09
C ASN A 149 3.70 7.30 18.29
N THR A 150 3.74 8.09 17.21
CA THR A 150 4.97 8.34 16.45
C THR A 150 5.83 9.43 17.10
N GLY A 151 7.08 9.55 16.66
CA GLY A 151 7.91 10.72 16.89
C GLY A 151 7.56 11.88 15.95
N ASN A 152 8.59 12.51 15.38
CA ASN A 152 8.44 13.63 14.44
C ASN A 152 7.70 13.20 13.17
N LYS A 153 6.91 14.12 12.61
CA LYS A 153 6.12 13.87 11.41
C LYS A 153 6.48 14.91 10.35
N GLU A 154 6.85 14.43 9.16
CA GLU A 154 6.97 15.25 7.97
C GLU A 154 5.92 14.87 6.95
N VAL A 155 5.57 15.81 6.06
CA VAL A 155 4.59 15.58 4.99
C VAL A 155 5.18 16.01 3.65
N ILE A 156 5.15 15.11 2.66
CA ILE A 156 5.39 15.39 1.24
C ILE A 156 4.07 15.25 0.50
N ARG A 157 3.68 16.30 -0.23
CA ARG A 157 2.48 16.30 -1.06
C ARG A 157 2.84 15.94 -2.49
N VAL A 158 2.05 15.08 -3.10
CA VAL A 158 2.18 14.70 -4.51
C VAL A 158 0.94 15.09 -5.29
N LYS A 159 1.06 15.17 -6.62
CA LYS A 159 -0.06 15.49 -7.51
C LYS A 159 -1.19 14.47 -7.34
N ASP A 160 -2.42 14.94 -7.50
CA ASP A 160 -3.62 14.10 -7.43
C ASP A 160 -3.82 13.22 -8.68
N THR A 161 -3.21 13.61 -9.79
CA THR A 161 -3.29 12.93 -11.08
C THR A 161 -1.91 12.81 -11.73
N ASP A 162 -1.71 11.70 -12.43
CA ASP A 162 -0.46 11.38 -13.15
C ASP A 162 0.80 11.50 -12.28
N ALA A 163 0.69 11.22 -10.96
CA ALA A 163 1.78 11.38 -9.99
C ALA A 163 3.02 10.56 -10.33
N TYR A 164 2.88 9.46 -11.07
CA TYR A 164 4.02 8.68 -11.56
C TYR A 164 4.94 9.48 -12.48
N ASN A 165 4.44 10.52 -13.16
CA ASN A 165 5.28 11.35 -14.04
C ASN A 165 6.40 12.08 -13.28
N ASP A 166 6.25 12.26 -11.97
CA ASP A 166 7.27 12.86 -11.10
C ASP A 166 7.94 11.81 -10.19
N ILE A 167 7.84 10.50 -10.49
CA ILE A 167 8.30 9.43 -9.60
C ILE A 167 9.80 9.48 -9.31
N ASP A 168 10.62 9.84 -10.31
CA ASP A 168 12.08 9.93 -10.17
C ASP A 168 12.49 11.05 -9.19
N PRO A 169 12.12 12.32 -9.41
CA PRO A 169 12.45 13.38 -8.46
C PRO A 169 11.79 13.17 -7.09
N LEU A 170 10.60 12.56 -7.01
CA LEU A 170 9.98 12.20 -5.74
C LEU A 170 10.78 11.15 -4.97
N THR A 171 11.29 10.13 -5.67
CA THR A 171 12.15 9.10 -5.08
C THR A 171 13.43 9.75 -4.53
N GLU A 172 14.10 10.59 -5.32
CA GLU A 172 15.32 11.30 -4.88
C GLU A 172 15.04 12.19 -3.66
N GLN A 173 13.95 12.94 -3.67
CA GLN A 173 13.54 13.78 -2.55
C GLN A 173 13.37 12.96 -1.26
N CYS A 174 12.74 11.79 -1.34
CA CYS A 174 12.56 10.90 -0.20
C CYS A 174 13.88 10.30 0.27
N LEU A 175 14.76 9.87 -0.64
CA LEU A 175 16.07 9.29 -0.29
C LEU A 175 16.98 10.30 0.42
N MET A 176 16.90 11.59 0.07
CA MET A 176 17.66 12.67 0.71
C MET A 176 17.20 13.01 2.13
N LYS A 177 16.00 12.57 2.56
CA LYS A 177 15.52 12.81 3.93
C LYS A 177 16.43 12.13 4.95
N LYS A 178 16.88 12.93 5.91
CA LYS A 178 17.61 12.50 7.10
C LYS A 178 16.62 12.40 8.26
N ASP A 179 16.96 11.58 9.25
CA ASP A 179 16.18 11.45 10.49
C ASP A 179 14.73 10.96 10.31
N ILE A 180 14.44 10.30 9.18
CA ILE A 180 13.18 9.60 8.91
C ILE A 180 13.43 8.09 9.00
N ASP A 181 12.72 7.44 9.92
CA ASP A 181 12.79 5.99 10.13
C ASP A 181 11.83 5.24 9.19
N LEU A 182 10.72 5.88 8.79
CA LEU A 182 9.63 5.24 8.09
C LEU A 182 8.89 6.19 7.14
N PHE A 183 8.69 5.75 5.90
CA PHE A 183 7.80 6.42 4.94
C PHE A 183 6.42 5.76 4.95
N LEU A 184 5.37 6.56 5.11
CA LEU A 184 3.96 6.13 5.01
C LEU A 184 3.37 6.75 3.76
N ILE A 185 2.98 5.93 2.78
CA ILE A 185 2.70 6.39 1.42
C ILE A 185 1.24 6.15 1.04
N ALA A 186 0.53 7.19 0.62
CA ALA A 186 -0.85 7.17 0.13
C ALA A 186 -0.94 7.94 -1.19
N ALA A 187 -0.31 7.40 -2.23
CA ALA A 187 -0.07 8.08 -3.51
C ALA A 187 -0.54 7.29 -4.75
N GLY A 188 -1.55 6.42 -4.59
CA GLY A 188 -2.06 5.57 -5.67
C GLY A 188 -0.94 4.73 -6.34
N PRO A 189 -0.93 4.60 -7.68
CA PRO A 189 0.07 3.82 -8.41
C PRO A 189 1.50 4.34 -8.22
N ALA A 190 1.67 5.66 -8.04
CA ALA A 190 2.97 6.22 -7.69
C ALA A 190 3.41 5.77 -6.30
N GLY A 191 2.47 5.53 -5.38
CA GLY A 191 2.74 4.97 -4.05
C GLY A 191 3.22 3.53 -4.08
N THR A 192 2.62 2.69 -4.94
CA THR A 192 3.09 1.32 -5.20
C THR A 192 4.55 1.33 -5.66
N VAL A 193 4.90 2.18 -6.62
CA VAL A 193 6.27 2.27 -7.12
C VAL A 193 7.23 2.87 -6.08
N LEU A 194 6.84 3.98 -5.44
CA LEU A 194 7.68 4.69 -4.48
C LEU A 194 8.01 3.80 -3.28
N SER A 195 7.03 3.07 -2.74
CA SER A 195 7.26 2.15 -1.62
C SER A 195 8.29 1.08 -1.96
N ALA A 196 8.19 0.48 -3.16
CA ALA A 196 9.14 -0.53 -3.62
C ALA A 196 10.54 0.06 -3.83
N ARG A 197 10.66 1.20 -4.52
CA ARG A 197 11.96 1.85 -4.77
C ARG A 197 12.67 2.24 -3.48
N LEU A 198 11.94 2.82 -2.52
CA LEU A 198 12.52 3.20 -1.23
C LEU A 198 12.97 1.97 -0.43
N ALA A 199 12.16 0.90 -0.42
CA ALA A 199 12.51 -0.36 0.21
C ALA A 199 13.78 -0.99 -0.37
N ASP A 200 13.92 -0.97 -1.70
CA ASP A 200 15.11 -1.48 -2.40
C ASP A 200 16.36 -0.65 -2.16
N ASN A 201 16.19 0.65 -1.88
CA ASN A 201 17.26 1.57 -1.50
C ASN A 201 17.49 1.63 0.02
N GLY A 202 17.04 0.62 0.77
CA GLY A 202 17.35 0.46 2.19
C GLY A 202 16.56 1.38 3.13
N LYS A 203 15.53 2.08 2.66
CA LYS A 203 14.58 2.82 3.52
C LYS A 203 13.40 1.92 3.87
N THR A 204 12.81 2.05 5.05
CA THR A 204 11.53 1.37 5.32
C THR A 204 10.39 2.21 4.75
N ALA A 205 9.60 1.64 3.83
CA ALA A 205 8.50 2.35 3.18
C ALA A 205 7.26 1.46 3.07
N LEU A 206 6.11 2.01 3.50
CA LEU A 206 4.85 1.29 3.57
C LEU A 206 3.80 2.04 2.76
N ASP A 207 3.31 1.42 1.70
CA ASP A 207 2.13 1.88 0.99
C ASP A 207 0.88 1.63 1.86
N ILE A 208 0.43 2.67 2.56
CA ILE A 208 -0.73 2.64 3.46
C ILE A 208 -2.05 2.95 2.75
N GLY A 209 -2.02 3.47 1.52
CA GLY A 209 -3.22 3.79 0.73
C GLY A 209 -4.34 4.45 1.55
N ASN A 210 -5.50 3.80 1.58
CA ASN A 210 -6.71 4.27 2.25
C ASN A 210 -6.81 3.90 3.73
N LEU A 211 -5.70 3.58 4.41
CA LEU A 211 -5.72 3.10 5.81
C LEU A 211 -6.50 4.04 6.74
N VAL A 212 -6.20 5.34 6.68
CA VAL A 212 -6.78 6.34 7.59
C VAL A 212 -8.27 6.58 7.29
N SER A 213 -8.64 6.75 6.02
CA SER A 213 -10.04 6.92 5.64
C SER A 213 -10.88 5.66 5.94
N SER A 214 -10.28 4.47 5.77
CA SER A 214 -10.90 3.21 6.13
C SER A 214 -11.12 3.08 7.63
N TYR A 215 -10.13 3.46 8.44
CA TYR A 215 -10.25 3.49 9.90
C TYR A 215 -11.41 4.39 10.34
N ASN A 216 -11.45 5.63 9.82
CA ASN A 216 -12.49 6.61 10.14
C ASN A 216 -13.89 6.16 9.77
N THR A 217 -14.03 5.43 8.66
CA THR A 217 -15.33 4.89 8.26
C THR A 217 -15.81 3.81 9.24
N VAL A 218 -14.92 2.95 9.72
CA VAL A 218 -15.27 1.83 10.60
C VAL A 218 -15.40 2.27 12.07
N PHE A 219 -14.63 3.27 12.50
CA PHE A 219 -14.60 3.76 13.88
C PHE A 219 -14.90 5.27 14.01
N PRO A 220 -16.07 5.75 13.55
CA PRO A 220 -16.37 7.18 13.51
C PRO A 220 -16.45 7.84 14.89
N GLU A 221 -16.79 7.09 15.94
CA GLU A 221 -16.92 7.61 17.32
C GLU A 221 -15.59 8.13 17.91
N GLN A 222 -14.45 7.68 17.38
CA GLN A 222 -13.13 8.12 17.86
C GLN A 222 -12.70 9.48 17.31
N LEU A 223 -13.44 10.04 16.35
CA LEU A 223 -13.22 11.40 15.85
C LEU A 223 -13.77 12.48 16.79
N GLN A 224 -14.59 12.12 17.78
CA GLN A 224 -15.29 13.05 18.68
C GLN A 224 -14.67 13.16 20.07
N ALA A 225 -13.60 12.40 20.35
CA ALA A 225 -12.95 12.36 21.67
C ALA A 225 -11.64 13.18 21.76
N GLY A 226 -11.35 14.01 20.75
CA GLY A 226 -10.20 14.91 20.69
C GLY A 226 -10.61 16.37 20.83
#